data_AF-A0A0F8YS76-F1
#
_entry.id   AF-A0A0F8YS76-F1
#
_cell.length_a   1.000
_cell.length_b   1.000
_cell.length_c   1.000
_cell.angle_alpha   90.00
_cell.angle_beta   90.00
_cell.angle_gamma   90.00
#
_symmetry.space_group_name_H-M   'P 1'
#
loop_
_entity.id
_entity.type
_entity.pdbx_description
1 polymer ?
#
loop_
_entity_poly.entity_id
_entity_poly.type
_entity_poly.pdbx_seq_one_letter_code
_entity_poly.pdbx_strand_id
1 'polypeptide(L)'
;NEPEERMSFVKKVQKQNALPLFIRDMERVKVQGEYSEIPVCDREITICDSIDSAMYNLRQLREESMIGVDIETIRTPTRPLVWCIGFAPVPEKASVIPFIKRGQLVWTAQEESYILKAISEFFLNSRSLKIFQNGGFDLSILGRYYGLRLAPNSYADTMWCFQATYPYLKKALEVLTSIYTWEPYYKDDGKYWDGRRISDEAQFIYNGRDCCVTREIWPQVERDARTVGTWKAYQTHMKVSPSLIGKMIKGVRFDEGTQKELAETFTAKADTAQTLINTETGMEINLNSAPQKVRLLYGFMGLPMQYSHKTKKPTTDKDAINRLRKKYPKDKILKAISDYQHYSKLISTYTSMKGELDGRVRTSYGWVSTFRLNSSESHFGGGGNLQNIPVRTEEGRLIRKLFIPDPGFVLLA
;
A
#
# COMPACT_ATOMS: atom_id res chain seq x y z
N ASN A 1 7.10 27.63 8.16
CA ASN A 1 7.91 27.47 6.93
C ASN A 1 9.36 27.24 7.32
N GLU A 2 9.72 26.01 7.66
CA GLU A 2 11.15 25.68 7.72
C GLU A 2 11.73 25.64 6.31
N PRO A 3 12.97 26.11 6.08
CA PRO A 3 13.59 26.08 4.76
C PRO A 3 13.67 24.65 4.23
N GLU A 4 13.28 24.43 2.97
CA GLU A 4 13.30 23.11 2.31
C GLU A 4 14.65 22.39 2.44
N GLU A 5 15.77 23.14 2.47
CA GLU A 5 17.11 22.60 2.66
C GLU A 5 17.30 21.96 4.03
N ARG A 6 16.78 22.57 5.10
CA ARG A 6 16.86 22.05 6.48
C ARG A 6 16.07 20.75 6.61
N MET A 7 14.85 20.71 6.05
CA MET A 7 14.07 19.47 5.97
C MET A 7 14.77 18.41 5.12
N SER A 8 15.42 18.79 4.02
CA SER A 8 16.15 17.84 3.17
C SER A 8 17.35 17.22 3.89
N PHE A 9 18.06 18.02 4.68
CA PHE A 9 19.19 17.60 5.51
C PHE A 9 18.72 16.69 6.63
N VAL A 10 17.67 17.07 7.37
CA VAL A 10 17.07 16.23 8.43
C VAL A 10 16.58 14.89 7.86
N LYS A 11 15.93 14.91 6.69
CA LYS A 11 15.55 13.68 5.96
C LYS A 11 16.75 12.83 5.59
N LYS A 12 17.86 13.42 5.13
CA LYS A 12 19.07 12.70 4.75
C LYS A 12 19.77 12.10 5.96
N VAL A 13 19.90 12.87 7.05
CA VAL A 13 20.47 12.45 8.32
C VAL A 13 19.63 11.33 8.93
N GLN A 14 18.29 11.45 9.01
CA GLN A 14 17.46 10.38 9.56
C GLN A 14 17.37 9.14 8.66
N LYS A 15 17.40 9.31 7.33
CA LYS A 15 17.48 8.18 6.39
C LYS A 15 18.85 7.47 6.46
N GLN A 16 19.90 8.19 6.82
CA GLN A 16 21.22 7.64 7.13
C GLN A 16 21.30 7.13 8.58
N ASN A 17 20.42 7.59 9.46
CA ASN A 17 20.35 7.20 10.86
C ASN A 17 19.63 5.85 11.00
N ALA A 18 20.26 4.81 10.45
CA ALA A 18 19.94 3.43 10.73
C ALA A 18 20.39 3.02 12.15
N LEU A 19 20.69 3.97 13.05
CA LEU A 19 21.19 3.67 14.39
C LEU A 19 20.29 2.71 15.17
N PRO A 20 18.94 2.76 15.12
CA PRO A 20 18.11 1.76 15.78
C PRO A 20 18.35 0.34 15.24
N LEU A 21 18.44 0.21 13.91
CA LEU A 21 18.82 -1.05 13.24
C LEU A 21 20.22 -1.49 13.66
N PHE A 22 21.19 -0.58 13.57
CA PHE A 22 22.59 -0.86 13.88
C PHE A 22 22.79 -1.28 15.34
N ILE A 23 22.19 -0.58 16.30
CA ILE A 23 22.28 -0.94 17.73
C ILE A 23 21.75 -2.35 17.93
N ARG A 24 20.59 -2.68 17.35
CA ARG A 24 19.99 -4.00 17.47
C ARG A 24 20.78 -5.08 16.75
N ASP A 25 21.36 -4.78 15.60
CA ASP A 25 22.27 -5.69 14.92
C ASP A 25 23.50 -5.95 15.79
N MET A 26 24.07 -4.94 16.47
CA MET A 26 25.20 -5.13 17.39
C MET A 26 24.80 -5.93 18.64
N GLU A 27 23.64 -5.67 19.23
CA GLU A 27 23.09 -6.45 20.34
C GLU A 27 22.87 -7.91 19.93
N ARG A 28 22.32 -8.11 18.73
CA ARG A 28 22.14 -9.44 18.13
C ARG A 28 23.48 -10.14 17.92
N VAL A 29 24.47 -9.46 17.32
CA VAL A 29 25.80 -10.03 17.08
C VAL A 29 26.44 -10.48 18.39
N LYS A 30 26.31 -9.68 19.47
CA LYS A 30 26.82 -10.04 20.79
C LYS A 30 26.21 -11.35 21.29
N VAL A 31 24.89 -11.50 21.19
CA VAL A 31 24.18 -12.71 21.64
C VAL A 31 24.45 -13.89 20.71
N GLN A 32 24.36 -13.71 19.39
CA GLN A 32 24.60 -14.78 18.41
C GLN A 32 26.04 -15.28 18.42
N GLY A 33 27.00 -14.42 18.76
CA GLY A 33 28.39 -14.82 18.94
C GLY A 33 28.61 -15.82 20.08
N GLU A 34 27.62 -16.02 20.96
CA GLU A 34 27.64 -17.05 22.02
C GLU A 34 27.23 -18.44 21.51
N TYR A 35 26.69 -18.55 20.28
CA TYR A 35 26.23 -19.80 19.67
C TYR A 35 27.10 -20.21 18.49
N SER A 36 27.27 -21.52 18.27
CA SER A 36 27.94 -22.06 17.09
C SER A 36 27.09 -21.99 15.83
N GLU A 37 25.78 -21.83 15.97
CA GLU A 37 24.79 -21.74 14.91
C GLU A 37 23.82 -20.58 15.17
N ILE A 38 23.12 -20.10 14.13
CA ILE A 38 22.10 -19.05 14.29
C ILE A 38 20.90 -19.66 15.02
N PRO A 39 20.52 -19.17 16.21
CA PRO A 39 19.34 -19.65 16.90
C PRO A 39 18.10 -19.41 16.05
N VAL A 40 17.28 -20.44 15.87
CA VAL A 40 16.02 -20.37 15.12
C VAL A 40 14.86 -20.45 16.11
N CYS A 41 13.85 -19.60 15.91
CA CYS A 41 12.58 -19.73 16.64
C CYS A 41 11.79 -20.86 15.98
N ASP A 42 11.64 -21.99 16.68
CA ASP A 42 10.76 -23.05 16.21
C ASP A 42 9.30 -22.61 16.37
N ARG A 43 8.54 -22.65 15.28
CA ARG A 43 7.15 -22.20 15.25
C ARG A 43 6.23 -23.33 14.80
N GLU A 44 5.27 -23.63 15.66
CA GLU A 44 4.26 -24.64 15.40
C GLU A 44 3.09 -24.00 14.64
N ILE A 45 2.93 -24.37 13.36
CA ILE A 45 1.83 -23.90 12.52
C ILE A 45 0.82 -25.02 12.32
N THR A 46 -0.38 -24.87 12.86
CA THR A 46 -1.47 -25.84 12.73
C THR A 46 -2.43 -25.43 11.63
N ILE A 47 -2.62 -26.28 10.63
CA ILE A 47 -3.61 -26.05 9.57
C ILE A 47 -4.93 -26.68 9.98
N CYS A 48 -5.96 -25.85 10.04
CA CYS A 48 -7.29 -26.18 10.53
C CYS A 48 -8.24 -26.44 9.35
N ASP A 49 -8.05 -27.56 8.65
CA ASP A 49 -8.84 -27.93 7.46
C ASP A 49 -10.03 -28.87 7.74
N SER A 50 -10.43 -28.99 9.01
CA SER A 50 -11.70 -29.56 9.44
C SER A 50 -12.51 -28.55 10.27
N ILE A 51 -13.83 -28.66 10.22
CA ILE A 51 -14.74 -27.76 10.97
C ILE A 51 -14.47 -27.82 12.47
N ASP A 52 -14.24 -29.02 13.01
CA ASP A 52 -13.94 -29.22 14.43
C ASP A 52 -12.63 -28.54 14.83
N SER A 53 -11.58 -28.68 14.02
CA SER A 53 -10.29 -28.03 14.28
C SER A 53 -10.41 -26.51 14.19
N ALA A 54 -11.06 -25.97 13.16
CA ALA A 54 -11.27 -24.54 13.00
C ALA A 54 -12.06 -23.95 14.18
N MET A 55 -13.17 -24.57 14.57
CA MET A 55 -14.02 -24.11 15.66
C MET A 55 -13.39 -24.32 17.04
N TYR A 56 -12.56 -25.35 17.22
CA TYR A 56 -11.76 -25.53 18.44
C TYR A 56 -10.76 -24.38 18.61
N ASN A 57 -9.95 -24.12 17.58
CA ASN A 57 -8.94 -23.07 17.60
C ASN A 57 -9.55 -21.68 17.83
N LEU A 58 -10.63 -21.34 17.12
CA LEU A 58 -11.31 -20.05 17.30
C LEU A 58 -11.88 -19.85 18.72
N ARG A 59 -12.25 -20.94 19.42
CA ARG A 59 -12.67 -20.86 20.82
C ARG A 59 -11.49 -20.52 21.74
N GLN A 60 -10.33 -21.17 21.53
CA GLN A 60 -9.13 -20.92 22.33
C GLN A 60 -8.66 -19.45 22.22
N LEU A 61 -8.78 -18.85 21.03
CA LEU A 61 -8.43 -17.44 20.82
C LEU A 61 -9.18 -16.44 21.73
N ARG A 62 -10.34 -16.81 22.28
CA ARG A 62 -11.14 -15.89 23.13
C ARG A 62 -10.50 -15.62 24.49
N GLU A 63 -9.61 -16.49 24.94
CA GLU A 63 -8.93 -16.38 26.24
C GLU A 63 -7.68 -15.49 26.17
N GLU A 64 -7.21 -15.21 24.96
CA GLU A 64 -5.95 -14.54 24.71
C GLU A 64 -6.05 -13.02 24.77
N SER A 65 -5.01 -12.37 25.29
CA SER A 65 -4.96 -10.91 25.41
C SER A 65 -4.59 -10.22 24.09
N MET A 66 -3.80 -10.87 23.25
CA MET A 66 -3.22 -10.33 22.02
C MET A 66 -3.07 -11.45 20.99
N ILE A 67 -3.48 -11.21 19.75
CA ILE A 67 -3.44 -12.21 18.69
C ILE A 67 -2.90 -11.56 17.41
N GLY A 68 -1.85 -12.14 16.82
CA GLY A 68 -1.40 -11.79 15.47
C GLY A 68 -2.37 -12.33 14.44
N VAL A 69 -2.75 -11.52 13.45
CA VAL A 69 -3.73 -11.88 12.42
C VAL A 69 -3.21 -11.45 11.06
N ASP A 70 -3.35 -12.32 10.07
CA ASP A 70 -2.96 -12.08 8.68
C ASP A 70 -3.87 -12.86 7.74
N ILE A 71 -4.15 -12.32 6.56
CA ILE A 71 -4.86 -13.03 5.49
C ILE A 71 -4.01 -13.21 4.26
N GLU A 72 -4.23 -14.32 3.57
CA GLU A 72 -3.76 -14.51 2.20
C GLU A 72 -4.92 -14.42 1.22
N THR A 73 -4.65 -13.92 0.02
CA THR A 73 -5.69 -13.76 -1.00
C THR A 73 -5.26 -14.25 -2.36
N ILE A 74 -6.23 -14.77 -3.12
CA ILE A 74 -6.09 -15.07 -4.54
C ILE A 74 -6.81 -13.96 -5.32
N ARG A 75 -6.09 -13.35 -6.27
CA ARG A 75 -6.70 -12.38 -7.20
C ARG A 75 -7.55 -13.12 -8.22
N THR A 76 -8.80 -12.69 -8.36
CA THR A 76 -9.68 -13.10 -9.48
C THR A 76 -10.06 -11.87 -10.30
N PRO A 77 -10.62 -12.03 -11.51
CA PRO A 77 -11.02 -10.90 -12.35
C PRO A 77 -12.04 -9.95 -11.70
N THR A 78 -12.85 -10.44 -10.76
CA THR A 78 -13.97 -9.66 -10.18
C THR A 78 -13.72 -9.22 -8.75
N ARG A 79 -13.03 -10.03 -7.94
CA ARG A 79 -12.69 -9.72 -6.54
C ARG A 79 -11.52 -10.56 -6.01
N PRO A 80 -10.79 -10.10 -4.97
CA PRO A 80 -9.96 -11.02 -4.20
C PRO A 80 -10.84 -12.05 -3.48
N LEU A 81 -10.37 -13.30 -3.46
CA LEU A 81 -10.87 -14.36 -2.58
C LEU A 81 -9.87 -14.53 -1.43
N VAL A 82 -10.36 -14.72 -0.22
CA VAL A 82 -9.52 -15.14 0.91
C VAL A 82 -9.07 -16.57 0.65
N TRP A 83 -7.75 -16.77 0.64
CA TRP A 83 -7.12 -18.08 0.51
C TRP A 83 -7.04 -18.75 1.89
N CYS A 84 -6.53 -18.04 2.90
CA CYS A 84 -6.53 -18.49 4.29
C CYS A 84 -6.54 -17.29 5.25
N ILE A 85 -6.90 -17.55 6.50
CA ILE A 85 -6.79 -16.60 7.60
C ILE A 85 -5.99 -17.26 8.72
N GLY A 86 -4.93 -16.59 9.16
CA GLY A 86 -4.05 -17.05 10.22
C GLY A 86 -4.29 -16.31 11.54
N PHE A 87 -4.02 -17.00 12.64
CA PHE A 87 -4.12 -16.47 14.00
C PHE A 87 -2.98 -16.97 14.86
N ALA A 88 -2.19 -16.05 15.44
CA ALA A 88 -1.09 -16.37 16.37
C ALA A 88 -1.39 -15.84 17.77
N PRO A 89 -1.83 -16.70 18.73
CA PRO A 89 -2.03 -16.28 20.12
C PRO A 89 -0.70 -15.93 20.82
N VAL A 90 0.34 -16.67 20.48
CA VAL A 90 1.72 -16.51 20.98
C VAL A 90 2.71 -16.50 19.82
N PRO A 91 3.91 -15.92 19.98
CA PRO A 91 4.94 -15.92 18.92
C PRO A 91 5.26 -17.31 18.35
N GLU A 92 5.22 -18.35 19.17
CA GLU A 92 5.68 -19.69 18.82
C GLU A 92 4.61 -20.53 18.11
N LYS A 93 3.34 -20.10 18.11
CA LYS A 93 2.23 -20.91 17.60
C LYS A 93 1.25 -20.10 16.77
N ALA A 94 0.82 -20.66 15.65
CA ALA A 94 -0.31 -20.12 14.89
C ALA A 94 -1.22 -21.22 14.36
N SER A 95 -2.49 -20.87 14.21
CA SER A 95 -3.50 -21.70 13.57
C SER A 95 -3.98 -21.01 12.30
N VAL A 96 -3.99 -21.75 11.19
CA VAL A 96 -4.36 -21.24 9.86
C VAL A 96 -5.61 -21.95 9.38
N ILE A 97 -6.65 -21.18 9.07
CA ILE A 97 -7.91 -21.69 8.52
C ILE A 97 -7.88 -21.48 7.01
N PRO A 98 -7.73 -22.54 6.20
CA PRO A 98 -7.74 -22.44 4.75
C PRO A 98 -9.18 -22.32 4.24
N PHE A 99 -9.43 -21.42 3.29
CA PHE A 99 -10.69 -21.29 2.56
C PHE A 99 -10.58 -21.84 1.14
N ILE A 100 -9.37 -21.85 0.57
CA ILE A 100 -9.07 -22.44 -0.74
C ILE A 100 -7.92 -23.43 -0.59
N LYS A 101 -8.08 -24.63 -1.14
CA LYS A 101 -7.03 -25.67 -1.21
C LYS A 101 -7.15 -26.37 -2.57
N ARG A 102 -6.04 -26.50 -3.29
CA ARG A 102 -5.97 -27.09 -4.65
C ARG A 102 -6.96 -26.45 -5.63
N GLY A 103 -7.17 -25.14 -5.51
CA GLY A 103 -8.08 -24.37 -6.37
C GLY A 103 -9.57 -24.60 -6.08
N GLN A 104 -9.93 -25.30 -5.01
CA GLN A 104 -11.31 -25.57 -4.60
C GLN A 104 -11.60 -24.94 -3.24
N LEU A 105 -12.87 -24.63 -2.99
CA LEU A 105 -13.33 -24.21 -1.67
C LEU A 105 -13.18 -25.37 -0.69
N VAL A 106 -12.60 -25.11 0.48
CA VAL A 106 -12.43 -26.12 1.54
C VAL A 106 -13.77 -26.45 2.20
N TRP A 107 -14.64 -25.45 2.32
CA TRP A 107 -15.87 -25.51 3.11
C TRP A 107 -17.11 -25.58 2.23
N THR A 108 -18.14 -26.28 2.70
CA THR A 108 -19.49 -26.05 2.20
C THR A 108 -19.96 -24.64 2.56
N ALA A 109 -20.96 -24.10 1.85
CA ALA A 109 -21.49 -22.77 2.15
C ALA A 109 -21.99 -22.63 3.61
N GLN A 110 -22.51 -23.72 4.18
CA GLN A 110 -22.97 -23.75 5.58
C GLN A 110 -21.79 -23.70 6.56
N GLU A 111 -20.76 -24.51 6.34
CA GLU A 111 -19.55 -24.51 7.19
C GLU A 111 -18.80 -23.19 7.09
N GLU A 112 -18.63 -22.63 5.89
CA GLU A 112 -18.01 -21.32 5.69
C GLU A 112 -18.77 -20.24 6.48
N SER A 113 -20.10 -20.27 6.43
CA SER A 113 -20.94 -19.34 7.19
C SER A 113 -20.73 -19.47 8.70
N TYR A 114 -20.62 -20.70 9.23
CA TYR A 114 -20.33 -20.92 10.65
C TYR A 114 -18.95 -20.41 11.06
N ILE A 115 -17.93 -20.69 10.26
CA ILE A 115 -16.55 -20.24 10.50
C ILE A 115 -16.48 -18.71 10.46
N LEU A 116 -17.04 -18.08 9.42
CA LEU A 116 -17.04 -16.62 9.29
C LEU A 116 -17.83 -15.96 10.42
N LYS A 117 -18.95 -16.56 10.86
CA LYS A 117 -19.69 -16.08 12.04
C LYS A 117 -18.83 -16.15 13.30
N ALA A 118 -18.12 -17.26 13.53
CA ALA A 118 -17.25 -17.42 14.68
C ALA A 118 -16.08 -16.42 14.67
N ILE A 119 -15.48 -16.17 13.50
CA ILE A 119 -14.45 -15.13 13.32
C ILE A 119 -15.04 -13.74 13.60
N SER A 120 -16.23 -13.45 13.09
CA SER A 120 -16.93 -12.18 13.32
C SER A 120 -17.18 -11.94 14.82
N GLU A 121 -17.67 -12.96 15.53
CA GLU A 121 -17.86 -12.90 16.98
C GLU A 121 -16.55 -12.68 17.72
N PHE A 122 -15.47 -13.36 17.33
CA PHE A 122 -14.15 -13.14 17.90
C PHE A 122 -13.65 -11.70 17.65
N PHE A 123 -13.84 -11.18 16.43
CA PHE A 123 -13.44 -9.84 16.05
C PHE A 123 -14.18 -8.74 16.81
N LEU A 124 -15.50 -8.91 17.02
CA LEU A 124 -16.38 -7.93 17.64
C LEU A 124 -16.47 -8.06 19.16
N ASN A 125 -16.42 -9.27 19.70
CA ASN A 125 -16.79 -9.52 21.10
C ASN A 125 -15.61 -9.95 21.99
N SER A 126 -14.47 -10.35 21.40
CA SER A 126 -13.29 -10.68 22.21
C SER A 126 -12.58 -9.43 22.73
N ARG A 127 -12.07 -9.53 23.96
CA ARG A 127 -11.16 -8.54 24.59
C ARG A 127 -9.75 -8.57 24.00
N SER A 128 -9.42 -9.58 23.18
CA SER A 128 -8.11 -9.69 22.53
C SER A 128 -7.84 -8.49 21.64
N LEU A 129 -6.63 -7.95 21.73
CA LEU A 129 -6.07 -7.01 20.76
C LEU A 129 -5.64 -7.78 19.51
N LYS A 130 -6.26 -7.50 18.36
CA LYS A 130 -5.89 -8.10 17.08
C LYS A 130 -4.75 -7.28 16.47
N ILE A 131 -3.60 -7.90 16.24
CA ILE A 131 -2.40 -7.25 15.78
C ILE A 131 -2.21 -7.63 14.31
N PHE A 132 -2.17 -6.63 13.45
CA PHE A 132 -1.92 -6.78 12.03
C PHE A 132 -0.59 -6.15 11.64
N GLN A 133 -0.07 -6.55 10.49
CA GLN A 133 0.92 -5.79 9.74
C GLN A 133 0.23 -5.24 8.49
N ASN A 134 0.09 -3.92 8.36
CA ASN A 134 -0.67 -3.33 7.25
C ASN A 134 -2.14 -3.78 7.19
N GLY A 135 -2.80 -3.84 8.35
CA GLY A 135 -4.18 -4.33 8.50
C GLY A 135 -5.23 -3.56 7.69
N GLY A 136 -4.89 -2.39 7.14
CA GLY A 136 -5.74 -1.70 6.17
C GLY A 136 -6.01 -2.54 4.91
N PHE A 137 -5.09 -3.43 4.52
CA PHE A 137 -5.30 -4.41 3.47
C PHE A 137 -6.34 -5.44 3.91
N ASP A 138 -6.03 -6.20 4.96
CA ASP A 138 -6.81 -7.30 5.50
C ASP A 138 -8.26 -6.87 5.78
N LEU A 139 -8.41 -5.81 6.57
CA LEU A 139 -9.70 -5.32 7.05
C LEU A 139 -10.55 -4.74 5.92
N SER A 140 -9.94 -4.20 4.86
CA SER A 140 -10.69 -3.75 3.69
C SER A 140 -11.27 -4.92 2.89
N ILE A 141 -10.52 -6.02 2.75
CA ILE A 141 -10.95 -7.22 2.03
C ILE A 141 -11.99 -7.99 2.85
N LEU A 142 -11.67 -8.33 4.10
CA LEU A 142 -12.57 -9.01 5.02
C LEU A 142 -13.86 -8.20 5.21
N GLY A 143 -13.73 -6.88 5.32
CA GLY A 143 -14.88 -6.02 5.51
C GLY A 143 -15.79 -5.90 4.28
N ARG A 144 -15.22 -5.79 3.07
CA ARG A 144 -15.98 -5.62 1.83
C ARG A 144 -16.66 -6.91 1.38
N TYR A 145 -15.94 -8.03 1.41
CA TYR A 145 -16.41 -9.27 0.77
C TYR A 145 -16.97 -10.31 1.76
N TYR A 146 -16.65 -10.19 3.05
CA TYR A 146 -17.06 -11.16 4.07
C TYR A 146 -17.85 -10.52 5.23
N GLY A 147 -18.09 -9.20 5.18
CA GLY A 147 -18.87 -8.51 6.21
C GLY A 147 -18.20 -8.41 7.59
N LEU A 148 -16.95 -8.87 7.73
CA LEU A 148 -16.25 -8.88 9.01
C LEU A 148 -15.88 -7.45 9.45
N ARG A 149 -16.05 -7.17 10.73
CA ARG A 149 -15.74 -5.87 11.34
C ARG A 149 -15.02 -6.10 12.65
N LEU A 150 -14.23 -5.13 13.08
CA LEU A 150 -13.59 -5.12 14.39
C LEU A 150 -14.34 -4.22 15.36
N ALA A 151 -14.27 -4.56 16.64
CA ALA A 151 -14.68 -3.64 17.67
C ALA A 151 -13.78 -2.38 17.68
N PRO A 152 -14.33 -1.21 18.01
CA PRO A 152 -13.52 0.00 18.18
C PRO A 152 -12.38 -0.23 19.18
N ASN A 153 -11.18 0.25 18.84
CA ASN A 153 -9.97 0.14 19.67
C ASN A 153 -9.55 -1.30 20.02
N SER A 154 -10.02 -2.33 19.31
CA SER A 154 -9.64 -3.73 19.55
C SER A 154 -8.53 -4.22 18.62
N TYR A 155 -7.79 -3.33 17.96
CA TYR A 155 -6.71 -3.74 17.05
C TYR A 155 -5.53 -2.77 17.03
N ALA A 156 -4.41 -3.30 16.56
CA ALA A 156 -3.13 -2.62 16.44
C ALA A 156 -2.49 -2.94 15.07
N ASP A 157 -1.56 -2.09 14.64
CA ASP A 157 -0.83 -2.28 13.39
C ASP A 157 0.67 -2.02 13.58
N THR A 158 1.48 -3.06 13.43
CA THR A 158 2.94 -3.01 13.61
C THR A 158 3.61 -2.10 12.59
N MET A 159 3.16 -2.12 11.33
CA MET A 159 3.69 -1.26 10.26
C MET A 159 3.53 0.21 10.62
N TRP A 160 2.35 0.56 11.12
CA TRP A 160 1.99 1.93 11.44
C TRP A 160 2.61 2.43 12.74
N CYS A 161 2.75 1.56 13.74
CA CYS A 161 3.50 1.84 14.96
C CYS A 161 4.98 2.10 14.61
N PHE A 162 5.57 1.21 13.83
CA PHE A 162 6.95 1.35 13.36
C PHE A 162 7.17 2.62 12.53
N GLN A 163 6.26 2.94 11.61
CA GLN A 163 6.32 4.16 10.80
C GLN A 163 6.22 5.43 11.65
N ALA A 164 5.50 5.41 12.78
CA ALA A 164 5.43 6.54 13.70
C ALA A 164 6.75 6.70 14.48
N THR A 165 7.37 5.59 14.89
CA THR A 165 8.62 5.58 15.65
C THR A 165 9.85 5.87 14.79
N TYR A 166 9.95 5.25 13.61
CA TYR A 166 11.09 5.32 12.70
C TYR A 166 10.66 5.73 11.28
N PRO A 167 10.21 6.98 11.08
CA PRO A 167 9.48 7.39 9.89
C PRO A 167 10.24 7.37 8.55
N TYR A 168 11.55 7.12 8.58
CA TYR A 168 12.43 7.09 7.41
C TYR A 168 13.01 5.70 7.12
N LEU A 169 12.75 4.73 7.98
CA LEU A 169 13.09 3.33 7.73
C LEU A 169 12.02 2.67 6.85
N LYS A 170 12.41 1.60 6.15
CA LYS A 170 11.44 0.73 5.48
C LYS A 170 10.59 0.04 6.56
N LYS A 171 9.30 -0.11 6.28
CA LYS A 171 8.29 -0.61 7.24
C LYS A 171 7.67 -1.95 6.84
N ALA A 172 8.27 -2.61 5.86
CA ALA A 172 7.80 -3.91 5.41
C ALA A 172 8.05 -4.98 6.48
N LEU A 173 7.25 -6.04 6.51
CA LEU A 173 7.30 -7.01 7.60
C LEU A 173 8.69 -7.60 7.76
N GLU A 174 9.37 -7.94 6.66
CA GLU A 174 10.71 -8.50 6.67
C GLU A 174 11.75 -7.60 7.35
N VAL A 175 11.56 -6.28 7.31
CA VAL A 175 12.42 -5.31 7.99
C VAL A 175 12.10 -5.27 9.48
N LEU A 176 10.83 -5.35 9.86
CA LEU A 176 10.46 -5.40 11.27
C LEU A 176 10.89 -6.75 11.88
N THR A 177 10.69 -7.87 11.18
CA THR A 177 11.20 -9.20 11.53
C THR A 177 12.70 -9.12 11.80
N SER A 178 13.49 -8.56 10.88
CA SER A 178 14.93 -8.45 11.07
C SER A 178 15.31 -7.58 12.26
N ILE A 179 14.49 -6.62 12.68
CA ILE A 179 14.76 -5.71 13.81
C ILE A 179 14.32 -6.31 15.15
N TYR A 180 13.21 -7.04 15.18
CA TYR A 180 12.48 -7.33 16.41
C TYR A 180 12.44 -8.81 16.80
N THR A 181 12.72 -9.72 15.87
CA THR A 181 12.56 -11.16 16.11
C THR A 181 13.86 -11.90 15.83
N TRP A 182 13.92 -13.17 16.26
CA TRP A 182 15.00 -14.09 15.91
C TRP A 182 14.71 -14.90 14.65
N GLU A 183 13.63 -14.57 13.94
CA GLU A 183 13.23 -15.27 12.73
C GLU A 183 14.20 -14.94 11.57
N PRO A 184 14.82 -15.94 10.94
CA PRO A 184 15.57 -15.75 9.69
C PRO A 184 14.67 -15.23 8.57
N TYR A 185 15.26 -14.72 7.49
CA TYR A 185 14.46 -14.33 6.32
C TYR A 185 13.77 -15.56 5.71
N TYR A 186 12.43 -15.60 5.77
CA TYR A 186 11.61 -16.71 5.29
C TYR A 186 10.67 -16.33 4.14
N LYS A 187 10.70 -15.07 3.67
CA LYS A 187 9.74 -14.60 2.65
C LYS A 187 9.88 -15.33 1.33
N ASP A 188 10.99 -16.03 1.07
CA ASP A 188 11.19 -16.84 -0.15
C ASP A 188 11.10 -18.36 0.06
N ASP A 189 10.82 -18.82 1.27
CA ASP A 189 10.75 -20.25 1.61
C ASP A 189 9.62 -20.99 0.88
N GLY A 190 9.96 -22.00 0.07
CA GLY A 190 8.95 -22.74 -0.67
C GLY A 190 8.31 -21.92 -1.80
N LYS A 191 9.06 -21.02 -2.45
CA LYS A 191 8.70 -20.40 -3.74
C LYS A 191 9.43 -21.04 -4.91
N TYR A 192 8.80 -21.04 -6.07
CA TYR A 192 9.48 -21.15 -7.36
C TYR A 192 10.21 -19.84 -7.70
N TRP A 193 11.09 -19.90 -8.70
CA TRP A 193 11.84 -18.73 -9.20
C TRP A 193 10.95 -17.58 -9.69
N ASP A 194 9.69 -17.86 -10.05
CA ASP A 194 8.69 -16.89 -10.50
C ASP A 194 7.87 -16.26 -9.35
N GLY A 195 8.16 -16.64 -8.10
CA GLY A 195 7.53 -16.09 -6.90
C GLY A 195 6.24 -16.79 -6.45
N ARG A 196 5.75 -17.80 -7.18
CA ARG A 196 4.61 -18.63 -6.72
C ARG A 196 5.07 -19.61 -5.64
N ARG A 197 4.27 -19.81 -4.59
CA ARG A 197 4.53 -20.87 -3.60
C ARG A 197 4.36 -22.25 -4.23
N ILE A 198 5.18 -23.21 -3.79
CA ILE A 198 5.26 -24.56 -4.34
C ILE A 198 4.02 -25.42 -4.01
N SER A 199 3.29 -25.07 -2.95
CA SER A 199 2.10 -25.79 -2.50
C SER A 199 1.22 -24.88 -1.65
N ASP A 200 -0.05 -25.28 -1.47
CA ASP A 200 -0.96 -24.65 -0.50
C ASP A 200 -0.36 -24.71 0.92
N GLU A 201 0.23 -25.84 1.28
CA GLU A 201 0.88 -26.05 2.57
C GLU A 201 1.97 -24.99 2.83
N ALA A 202 2.83 -24.74 1.84
CA ALA A 202 3.86 -23.71 1.94
C ALA A 202 3.26 -22.30 2.09
N GLN A 203 2.11 -22.03 1.45
CA GLN A 203 1.38 -20.78 1.61
C GLN A 203 0.75 -20.64 3.00
N PHE A 204 0.18 -21.72 3.55
CA PHE A 204 -0.40 -21.73 4.89
C PHE A 204 0.66 -21.58 5.98
N ILE A 205 1.78 -22.30 5.87
CA ILE A 205 2.94 -22.15 6.78
C ILE A 205 3.45 -20.71 6.74
N TYR A 206 3.57 -20.12 5.55
CA TYR A 206 3.98 -18.73 5.40
C TYR A 206 3.04 -17.74 6.10
N ASN A 207 1.72 -17.87 5.92
CA ASN A 207 0.71 -17.05 6.59
C ASN A 207 0.75 -17.21 8.12
N GLY A 208 0.91 -18.44 8.61
CA GLY A 208 1.09 -18.71 10.04
C GLY A 208 2.35 -18.03 10.60
N ARG A 209 3.47 -18.09 9.89
CA ARG A 209 4.69 -17.37 10.26
C ARG A 209 4.48 -15.86 10.28
N ASP A 210 3.79 -15.28 9.29
CA ASP A 210 3.44 -13.85 9.25
C ASP A 210 2.63 -13.43 10.50
N CYS A 211 1.67 -14.27 10.93
CA CYS A 211 0.93 -14.04 12.18
C CYS A 211 1.85 -14.07 13.40
N CYS A 212 2.70 -15.09 13.52
CA CYS A 212 3.62 -15.29 14.63
C CYS A 212 4.62 -14.13 14.78
N VAL A 213 5.31 -13.74 13.70
CA VAL A 213 6.28 -12.64 13.76
C VAL A 213 5.57 -11.32 14.06
N THR A 214 4.38 -11.08 13.49
CA THR A 214 3.59 -9.88 13.78
C THR A 214 3.22 -9.81 15.26
N ARG A 215 2.84 -10.95 15.86
CA ARG A 215 2.55 -11.08 17.28
C ARG A 215 3.77 -10.84 18.18
N GLU A 216 4.95 -11.26 17.74
CA GLU A 216 6.25 -11.07 18.43
C GLU A 216 6.75 -9.62 18.36
N ILE A 217 6.60 -8.98 17.20
CA ILE A 217 7.04 -7.59 16.94
C ILE A 217 6.28 -6.59 17.82
N TRP A 218 4.97 -6.79 18.00
CA TRP A 218 4.08 -5.80 18.62
C TRP A 218 4.55 -5.23 19.97
N PRO A 219 4.81 -6.04 21.02
CA PRO A 219 5.22 -5.50 22.32
C PRO A 219 6.52 -4.68 22.23
N GLN A 220 7.43 -5.04 21.32
CA GLN A 220 8.70 -4.35 21.17
C GLN A 220 8.55 -3.01 20.44
N VAL A 221 7.81 -2.96 19.32
CA VAL A 221 7.59 -1.70 18.59
C VAL A 221 6.73 -0.73 19.40
N GLU A 222 5.78 -1.22 20.19
CA GLU A 222 5.05 -0.41 21.17
C GLU A 222 6.00 0.20 22.21
N ARG A 223 6.91 -0.60 22.76
CA ARG A 223 7.92 -0.12 23.73
C ARG A 223 8.81 0.97 23.13
N ASP A 224 9.25 0.79 21.90
CA ASP A 224 10.06 1.80 21.20
C ASP A 224 9.25 3.09 20.99
N ALA A 225 8.00 2.98 20.53
CA ALA A 225 7.12 4.13 20.33
C ALA A 225 6.89 4.93 21.63
N ARG A 226 6.80 4.24 22.77
CA ARG A 226 6.68 4.87 24.09
C ARG A 226 7.99 5.54 24.52
N THR A 227 9.11 4.84 24.35
CA THR A 227 10.46 5.34 24.72
C THR A 227 10.84 6.58 23.90
N VAL A 228 10.54 6.58 22.60
CA VAL A 228 10.83 7.70 21.68
C VAL A 228 9.76 8.81 21.80
N GLY A 229 8.63 8.56 22.47
CA GLY A 229 7.57 9.55 22.69
C GLY A 229 6.59 9.71 21.51
N THR A 230 6.58 8.79 20.54
CA THR A 230 5.69 8.80 19.36
C THR A 230 4.37 8.05 19.58
N TRP A 231 4.22 7.36 20.71
CA TRP A 231 3.03 6.56 21.05
C TRP A 231 1.71 7.32 20.88
N LYS A 232 1.62 8.55 21.38
CA LYS A 232 0.40 9.38 21.27
C LYS A 232 0.05 9.70 19.81
N ALA A 233 1.05 9.92 18.97
CA ALA A 233 0.84 10.16 17.54
C ALA A 233 0.27 8.91 16.87
N TYR A 234 0.89 7.74 17.10
CA TYR A 234 0.38 6.45 16.62
C TYR A 234 -1.08 6.21 17.05
N GLN A 235 -1.39 6.37 18.34
CA GLN A 235 -2.75 6.19 18.86
C GLN A 235 -3.77 7.13 18.20
N THR A 236 -3.39 8.38 17.96
CA THR A 236 -4.27 9.36 17.30
C THR A 236 -4.64 8.90 15.89
N HIS A 237 -3.68 8.33 15.16
CA HIS A 237 -3.93 7.78 13.83
C HIS A 237 -4.77 6.51 13.84
N MET A 238 -4.52 5.60 14.79
CA MET A 238 -5.31 4.37 14.92
C MET A 238 -6.78 4.65 15.24
N LYS A 239 -7.11 5.75 15.93
CA LYS A 239 -8.50 6.17 16.15
C LYS A 239 -9.24 6.54 14.86
N VAL A 240 -8.53 7.05 13.84
CA VAL A 240 -9.13 7.45 12.56
C VAL A 240 -9.18 6.27 11.57
N SER A 241 -8.32 5.26 11.76
CA SER A 241 -8.18 4.12 10.87
C SER A 241 -9.51 3.38 10.56
N PRO A 242 -10.44 3.13 11.51
CA PRO A 242 -11.73 2.53 11.18
C PRO A 242 -12.55 3.33 10.16
N SER A 243 -12.52 4.66 10.26
CA SER A 243 -13.21 5.54 9.32
C SER A 243 -12.55 5.51 7.93
N LEU A 244 -11.22 5.38 7.88
CA LEU A 244 -10.49 5.23 6.61
C LEU A 244 -10.83 3.91 5.95
N ILE A 245 -10.81 2.80 6.69
CA ILE A 245 -11.19 1.48 6.19
C ILE A 245 -12.65 1.50 5.70
N GLY A 246 -13.56 2.13 6.44
CA GLY A 246 -14.95 2.34 5.99
C GLY A 246 -15.05 3.10 4.66
N LYS A 247 -14.24 4.14 4.46
CA LYS A 247 -14.14 4.86 3.18
C LYS A 247 -13.55 3.98 2.07
N MET A 248 -12.53 3.16 2.38
CA MET A 248 -11.93 2.21 1.43
C MET A 248 -12.94 1.16 0.97
N ILE A 249 -13.79 0.67 1.88
CA ILE A 249 -14.85 -0.30 1.57
C ILE A 249 -15.98 0.36 0.76
N LYS A 250 -16.45 1.55 1.19
CA LYS A 250 -17.60 2.23 0.57
C LYS A 250 -17.28 2.74 -0.83
N GLY A 251 -16.12 3.38 -1.02
CA GLY A 251 -15.79 4.07 -2.26
C GLY A 251 -16.73 5.23 -2.60
N VAL A 252 -16.51 5.84 -3.76
CA VAL A 252 -17.30 6.95 -4.30
C VAL A 252 -17.85 6.56 -5.67
N ARG A 253 -19.11 6.89 -5.94
CA ARG A 253 -19.72 6.62 -7.23
C ARG A 253 -19.04 7.44 -8.32
N PHE A 254 -18.87 6.83 -9.48
CA PHE A 254 -18.03 7.34 -10.54
C PHE A 254 -18.74 7.28 -11.89
N ASP A 255 -18.64 8.34 -12.68
CA ASP A 255 -19.24 8.43 -14.00
C ASP A 255 -18.26 7.99 -15.10
N GLU A 256 -18.35 6.72 -15.48
CA GLU A 256 -17.50 6.13 -16.53
C GLU A 256 -17.81 6.67 -17.94
N GLY A 257 -19.07 7.09 -18.18
CA GLY A 257 -19.47 7.67 -19.46
C GLY A 257 -18.75 8.99 -19.70
N THR A 258 -18.89 9.92 -18.76
CA THR A 258 -18.17 11.20 -18.80
C THR A 258 -16.65 10.99 -18.77
N GLN A 259 -16.14 9.96 -18.08
CA GLN A 259 -14.71 9.66 -18.08
C GLN A 259 -14.19 9.34 -19.48
N LYS A 260 -14.92 8.53 -20.26
CA LYS A 260 -14.54 8.16 -21.63
C LYS A 260 -14.47 9.39 -22.54
N GLU A 261 -15.47 10.27 -22.45
CA GLU A 261 -15.50 11.52 -23.23
C GLU A 261 -14.31 12.45 -22.88
N LEU A 262 -13.97 12.54 -21.59
CA LEU A 262 -12.78 13.28 -21.16
C LEU A 262 -11.48 12.63 -21.64
N ALA A 263 -11.41 11.30 -21.67
CA ALA A 263 -10.26 10.57 -22.19
C ALA A 263 -10.02 10.91 -23.67
N GLU A 264 -11.07 10.86 -24.47
CA GLU A 264 -11.03 11.21 -25.91
C GLU A 264 -10.62 12.68 -26.11
N THR A 265 -11.21 13.60 -25.34
CA THR A 265 -10.89 15.03 -25.38
C THR A 265 -9.42 15.29 -25.04
N PHE A 266 -8.90 14.70 -23.97
CA PHE A 266 -7.50 14.89 -23.57
C PHE A 266 -6.54 14.21 -24.55
N THR A 267 -6.92 13.07 -25.13
CA THR A 267 -6.14 12.39 -26.16
C THR A 267 -6.00 13.27 -27.39
N ALA A 268 -7.10 13.84 -27.91
CA ALA A 268 -7.06 14.75 -29.06
C ALA A 268 -6.15 15.98 -28.81
N LYS A 269 -6.16 16.53 -27.59
CA LYS A 269 -5.26 17.63 -27.20
C LYS A 269 -3.79 17.20 -27.11
N ALA A 270 -3.51 15.99 -26.60
CA ALA A 270 -2.18 15.42 -26.58
C ALA A 270 -1.67 15.18 -28.02
N ASP A 271 -2.51 14.63 -28.89
CA ASP A 271 -2.18 14.36 -30.29
C ASP A 271 -1.90 15.66 -31.05
N THR A 272 -2.70 16.71 -30.82
CA THR A 272 -2.43 18.03 -31.39
C THR A 272 -1.04 18.54 -31.02
N ALA A 273 -0.63 18.38 -29.76
CA ALA A 273 0.70 18.77 -29.30
C ALA A 273 1.81 17.88 -29.91
N GLN A 274 1.56 16.58 -30.06
CA GLN A 274 2.47 15.64 -30.71
C GLN A 274 2.65 15.97 -32.19
N THR A 275 1.57 16.23 -32.93
CA THR A 275 1.60 16.63 -34.34
C THR A 275 2.39 17.91 -34.52
N LEU A 276 2.15 18.93 -33.70
CA LEU A 276 2.92 20.18 -33.75
C LEU A 276 4.43 19.93 -33.59
N ILE A 277 4.83 19.07 -32.65
CA ILE A 277 6.25 18.74 -32.45
C ILE A 277 6.81 18.02 -33.68
N ASN A 278 6.08 17.03 -34.20
CA ASN A 278 6.52 16.28 -35.37
C ASN A 278 6.67 17.19 -36.60
N THR A 279 5.72 18.10 -36.83
CA THR A 279 5.75 19.05 -37.95
C THR A 279 6.90 20.05 -37.82
N GLU A 280 7.10 20.66 -36.65
CA GLU A 280 8.12 21.69 -36.45
C GLU A 280 9.55 21.11 -36.43
N THR A 281 9.69 19.83 -36.08
CA THR A 281 11.01 19.18 -35.99
C THR A 281 11.34 18.28 -37.19
N GLY A 282 10.33 17.87 -37.96
CA GLY A 282 10.47 16.86 -39.02
C GLY A 282 10.78 15.45 -38.48
N MET A 283 10.61 15.20 -37.19
CA MET A 283 10.95 13.93 -36.53
C MET A 283 9.73 13.29 -35.88
N GLU A 284 9.59 11.98 -36.01
CA GLU A 284 8.62 11.21 -35.21
C GLU A 284 9.22 10.88 -33.83
N ILE A 285 8.74 11.56 -32.80
CA ILE A 285 9.29 11.45 -31.44
C ILE A 285 8.23 10.88 -30.50
N ASN A 286 8.55 9.77 -29.85
CA ASN A 286 7.77 9.26 -28.73
C ASN A 286 8.02 10.11 -27.46
N LEU A 287 7.10 11.02 -27.16
CA LEU A 287 7.19 11.94 -26.02
C LEU A 287 6.98 11.28 -24.64
N ASN A 288 6.55 10.02 -24.61
CA ASN A 288 6.56 9.21 -23.38
C ASN A 288 7.98 8.67 -23.08
N SER A 289 8.88 8.64 -24.07
CA SER A 289 10.27 8.20 -23.89
C SER A 289 11.16 9.33 -23.37
N ALA A 290 11.59 9.22 -22.10
CA ALA A 290 12.50 10.19 -21.50
C ALA A 290 13.82 10.36 -22.30
N PRO A 291 14.50 9.30 -22.78
CA PRO A 291 15.67 9.44 -23.64
C PRO A 291 15.41 10.20 -24.94
N GLN A 292 14.26 9.98 -25.59
CA GLN A 292 13.94 10.71 -26.82
C GLN A 292 13.68 12.19 -26.54
N LYS A 293 12.97 12.53 -25.46
CA LYS A 293 12.81 13.94 -25.03
C LYS A 293 14.15 14.60 -24.70
N VAL A 294 15.07 13.89 -24.07
CA VAL A 294 16.44 14.39 -23.78
C VAL A 294 17.16 14.73 -25.09
N ARG A 295 17.12 13.82 -26.08
CA ARG A 295 17.71 14.06 -27.40
C ARG A 295 17.06 15.24 -28.12
N LEU A 296 15.74 15.36 -28.06
CA LEU A 296 15.01 16.49 -28.64
C LEU A 296 15.45 17.82 -28.00
N LEU A 297 15.33 17.94 -26.67
CA LEU A 297 15.54 19.21 -25.96
C LEU A 297 17.00 19.67 -25.99
N TYR A 298 17.94 18.76 -25.74
CA TYR A 298 19.35 19.13 -25.52
C TYR A 298 20.24 18.85 -26.72
N GLY A 299 19.87 17.87 -27.55
CA GLY A 299 20.56 17.59 -28.81
C GLY A 299 20.03 18.50 -29.91
N PHE A 300 18.82 18.21 -30.39
CA PHE A 300 18.24 18.87 -31.57
C PHE A 300 17.97 20.36 -31.34
N MET A 301 17.28 20.72 -30.25
CA MET A 301 16.96 22.12 -29.93
C MET A 301 18.14 22.88 -29.30
N GLY A 302 19.23 22.19 -28.92
CA GLY A 302 20.41 22.79 -28.31
C GLY A 302 20.15 23.52 -26.98
N LEU A 303 19.07 23.19 -26.24
CA LEU A 303 18.74 23.88 -25.00
C LEU A 303 19.71 23.50 -23.86
N PRO A 304 19.86 24.37 -22.84
CA PRO A 304 20.68 24.07 -21.68
C PRO A 304 20.20 22.83 -20.92
N MET A 305 21.10 21.85 -20.76
CA MET A 305 20.81 20.58 -20.08
C MET A 305 20.33 20.82 -18.64
N GLN A 306 19.22 20.18 -18.27
CA GLN A 306 18.69 20.20 -16.91
C GLN A 306 19.01 18.88 -16.22
N TYR A 307 19.36 18.95 -14.93
CA TYR A 307 19.72 17.76 -14.14
C TYR A 307 18.73 17.54 -13.01
N SER A 308 18.40 16.28 -12.75
CA SER A 308 17.64 15.91 -11.57
C SER A 308 18.48 16.17 -10.32
N HIS A 309 17.92 16.89 -9.33
CA HIS A 309 18.60 17.07 -8.04
C HIS A 309 18.85 15.74 -7.33
N LYS A 310 17.99 14.73 -7.55
CA LYS A 310 18.05 13.42 -6.90
C LYS A 310 19.05 12.47 -7.57
N THR A 311 19.00 12.32 -8.88
CA THR A 311 19.82 11.33 -9.60
C THR A 311 21.06 11.93 -10.26
N LYS A 312 21.15 13.26 -10.33
CA LYS A 312 22.20 14.00 -11.06
C LYS A 312 22.30 13.65 -12.55
N LYS A 313 21.31 12.95 -13.10
CA LYS A 313 21.20 12.62 -14.53
C LYS A 313 20.37 13.69 -15.26
N PRO A 314 20.53 13.83 -16.59
CA PRO A 314 19.67 14.69 -17.39
C PRO A 314 18.18 14.37 -17.19
N THR A 315 17.34 15.39 -17.03
CA THR A 315 15.91 15.21 -16.73
C THR A 315 15.03 16.05 -17.66
N THR A 316 13.86 15.53 -17.98
CA THR A 316 12.82 16.23 -18.76
C THR A 316 11.50 16.30 -17.98
N ASP A 317 11.63 16.30 -16.65
CA ASP A 317 10.49 16.45 -15.73
C ASP A 317 9.81 17.82 -15.86
N LYS A 318 8.62 17.92 -15.26
CA LYS A 318 7.79 19.13 -15.32
C LYS A 318 8.55 20.38 -14.87
N ASP A 319 9.39 20.28 -13.85
CA ASP A 319 10.12 21.44 -13.32
C ASP A 319 11.26 21.86 -14.25
N ALA A 320 11.96 20.91 -14.86
CA ALA A 320 12.94 21.17 -15.90
C ALA A 320 12.31 21.84 -17.13
N ILE A 321 11.19 21.33 -17.62
CA ILE A 321 10.44 21.96 -18.73
C ILE A 321 9.95 23.36 -18.34
N ASN A 322 9.45 23.55 -17.12
CA ASN A 322 9.02 24.86 -16.65
C ASN A 322 10.16 25.88 -16.57
N ARG A 323 11.36 25.47 -16.11
CA ARG A 323 12.55 26.34 -16.12
C ARG A 323 12.95 26.74 -17.53
N LEU A 324 12.94 25.79 -18.47
CA LEU A 324 13.21 26.07 -19.89
C LEU A 324 12.15 27.01 -20.47
N ARG A 325 10.86 26.79 -20.21
CA ARG A 325 9.77 27.68 -20.67
C ARG A 325 9.86 29.10 -20.11
N LYS A 326 10.35 29.28 -18.88
CA LYS A 326 10.61 30.63 -18.33
C LYS A 326 11.72 31.34 -19.07
N LYS A 327 12.78 30.62 -19.48
CA LYS A 327 13.91 31.19 -20.21
C LYS A 327 13.61 31.38 -21.71
N TYR A 328 12.79 30.51 -22.29
CA TYR A 328 12.42 30.49 -23.71
C TYR A 328 10.89 30.53 -23.88
N PRO A 329 10.22 31.63 -23.50
CA PRO A 329 8.75 31.68 -23.41
C PRO A 329 8.02 31.65 -24.75
N LYS A 330 8.70 32.00 -25.85
CA LYS A 330 8.15 32.03 -27.21
C LYS A 330 8.34 30.72 -27.98
N ASP A 331 9.05 29.75 -27.41
CA ASP A 331 9.33 28.47 -28.05
C ASP A 331 8.06 27.59 -28.07
N LYS A 332 7.56 27.36 -29.29
CA LYS A 332 6.33 26.59 -29.52
C LYS A 332 6.52 25.10 -29.21
N ILE A 333 7.70 24.55 -29.46
CA ILE A 333 8.02 23.14 -29.20
C ILE A 333 8.05 22.90 -27.69
N LEU A 334 8.68 23.79 -26.90
CA LEU A 334 8.67 23.70 -25.44
C LEU A 334 7.26 23.80 -24.85
N LYS A 335 6.41 24.68 -25.42
CA LYS A 335 5.00 24.74 -25.03
C LYS A 335 4.30 23.42 -25.35
N ALA A 336 4.46 22.90 -26.56
CA ALA A 336 3.85 21.63 -26.98
C ALA A 336 4.29 20.45 -26.11
N ILE A 337 5.58 20.35 -25.74
CA ILE A 337 6.08 19.31 -24.84
C ILE A 337 5.41 19.42 -23.46
N SER A 338 5.28 20.64 -22.93
CA SER A 338 4.58 20.90 -21.67
C SER A 338 3.11 20.48 -21.73
N ASP A 339 2.43 20.81 -22.83
CA ASP A 339 1.01 20.48 -23.04
C ASP A 339 0.83 18.96 -23.18
N TYR A 340 1.67 18.29 -23.98
CA TYR A 340 1.66 16.83 -24.12
C TYR A 340 1.88 16.13 -22.78
N GLN A 341 2.89 16.55 -22.00
CA GLN A 341 3.14 15.97 -20.66
C GLN A 341 1.97 16.21 -19.71
N HIS A 342 1.30 17.37 -19.82
CA HIS A 342 0.13 17.67 -19.02
C HIS A 342 -1.02 16.70 -19.34
N TYR A 343 -1.42 16.59 -20.61
CA TYR A 343 -2.54 15.73 -21.02
C TYR A 343 -2.22 14.25 -20.88
N SER A 344 -1.02 13.80 -21.27
CA SER A 344 -0.57 12.40 -21.07
C SER A 344 -0.66 11.98 -19.59
N LYS A 345 -0.31 12.88 -18.66
CA LYS A 345 -0.50 12.61 -17.22
C LYS A 345 -1.98 12.51 -16.83
N LEU A 346 -2.83 13.41 -17.33
CA LEU A 346 -4.27 13.36 -17.05
C LEU A 346 -4.90 12.05 -17.56
N ILE A 347 -4.48 11.62 -18.75
CA ILE A 347 -4.92 10.37 -19.38
C ILE A 347 -4.48 9.17 -18.54
N SER A 348 -3.18 9.04 -18.32
CA SER A 348 -2.58 7.89 -17.62
C SER A 348 -2.95 7.78 -16.15
N THR A 349 -3.38 8.88 -15.50
CA THR A 349 -3.67 8.89 -14.06
C THR A 349 -5.17 8.92 -13.73
N TYR A 350 -5.98 9.66 -14.49
CA TYR A 350 -7.35 9.97 -14.09
C TYR A 350 -8.40 9.43 -15.04
N THR A 351 -8.14 9.45 -16.36
CA THR A 351 -9.04 8.82 -17.32
C THR A 351 -8.78 7.32 -17.48
N SER A 352 -7.75 6.80 -16.81
CA SER A 352 -7.44 5.37 -16.66
C SER A 352 -7.94 4.78 -15.33
N MET A 353 -8.52 5.59 -14.44
CA MET A 353 -9.08 5.09 -13.18
C MET A 353 -10.21 4.12 -13.49
N LYS A 354 -10.03 2.84 -13.13
CA LYS A 354 -11.06 1.83 -13.34
C LYS A 354 -12.10 1.90 -12.22
N GLY A 355 -13.36 2.05 -12.59
CA GLY A 355 -14.47 1.73 -11.71
C GLY A 355 -14.53 0.23 -11.43
N GLU A 356 -15.04 -0.13 -10.27
CA GLU A 356 -15.39 -1.52 -9.96
C GLU A 356 -16.80 -1.84 -10.48
N LEU A 357 -17.16 -3.12 -10.47
CA LEU A 357 -18.46 -3.63 -10.95
C LEU A 357 -19.68 -2.93 -10.30
N ASP A 358 -19.51 -2.32 -9.13
CA ASP A 358 -20.56 -1.56 -8.44
C ASP A 358 -20.62 -0.08 -8.84
N GLY A 359 -19.90 0.33 -9.89
CA GLY A 359 -19.87 1.70 -10.40
C GLY A 359 -19.16 2.68 -9.45
N ARG A 360 -18.27 2.18 -8.60
CA ARG A 360 -17.54 2.99 -7.62
C ARG A 360 -16.03 2.88 -7.80
N VAL A 361 -15.35 3.97 -7.48
CA VAL A 361 -13.89 4.03 -7.36
C VAL A 361 -13.51 3.97 -5.89
N ARG A 362 -12.50 3.16 -5.59
CA ARG A 362 -11.90 3.00 -4.26
C ARG A 362 -10.44 3.39 -4.30
N THR A 363 -9.94 3.93 -3.20
CA THR A 363 -8.52 4.25 -2.99
C THR A 363 -8.08 3.67 -1.66
N SER A 364 -6.82 3.27 -1.56
CA SER A 364 -6.23 2.93 -0.26
C SER A 364 -5.74 4.19 0.44
N TYR A 365 -6.05 4.32 1.72
CA TYR A 365 -5.55 5.39 2.58
C TYR A 365 -4.45 4.88 3.50
N GLY A 366 -3.42 5.70 3.67
CA GLY A 366 -2.40 5.52 4.70
C GLY A 366 -1.94 6.89 5.20
N TRP A 367 -0.78 6.94 5.84
CA TRP A 367 -0.11 8.20 6.15
C TRP A 367 1.38 8.19 5.80
N VAL A 368 1.93 9.40 5.64
CA VAL A 368 3.35 9.61 5.38
C VAL A 368 4.10 9.95 6.68
N SER A 369 5.43 10.03 6.62
CA SER A 369 6.33 10.41 7.74
C SER A 369 5.93 11.69 8.48
N THR A 370 5.21 12.61 7.81
CA THR A 370 4.68 13.86 8.40
C THR A 370 3.28 13.71 9.00
N PHE A 371 2.80 12.48 9.17
CA PHE A 371 1.47 12.14 9.69
C PHE A 371 0.27 12.61 8.83
N ARG A 372 0.52 13.24 7.67
CA ARG A 372 -0.55 13.54 6.70
C ARG A 372 -1.06 12.26 6.06
N LEU A 373 -2.37 12.19 5.83
CA LEU A 373 -2.97 11.13 5.03
C LEU A 373 -2.45 11.16 3.59
N ASN A 374 -2.33 9.99 2.99
CA ASN A 374 -2.10 9.81 1.56
C ASN A 374 -3.16 8.90 0.96
N SER A 375 -3.22 8.90 -0.37
CA SER A 375 -4.10 8.03 -1.15
C SER A 375 -3.30 7.36 -2.26
N SER A 376 -3.59 6.09 -2.55
CA SER A 376 -2.95 5.31 -3.62
C SER A 376 -3.98 4.46 -4.36
N GLU A 377 -3.51 3.68 -5.33
CA GLU A 377 -4.30 2.57 -5.89
C GLU A 377 -4.84 1.70 -4.76
N SER A 378 -6.09 1.26 -4.91
CA SER A 378 -6.75 0.40 -3.92
C SER A 378 -6.24 -1.03 -3.99
N HIS A 379 -6.44 -1.77 -2.89
CA HIS A 379 -6.18 -3.21 -2.84
C HIS A 379 -7.02 -4.03 -3.85
N PHE A 380 -8.08 -3.43 -4.40
CA PHE A 380 -8.96 -4.02 -5.39
C PHE A 380 -8.50 -3.79 -6.85
N GLY A 381 -7.39 -3.07 -7.07
CA GLY A 381 -6.83 -2.80 -8.41
C GLY A 381 -7.49 -1.64 -9.15
N GLY A 382 -8.21 -0.77 -8.42
CA GLY A 382 -8.86 0.44 -8.96
C GLY A 382 -8.44 1.72 -8.24
N GLY A 383 -8.89 2.86 -8.78
CA GLY A 383 -8.64 4.21 -8.25
C GLY A 383 -7.19 4.69 -8.35
N GLY A 384 -6.76 5.53 -7.40
CA GLY A 384 -5.44 6.15 -7.47
C GLY A 384 -5.22 7.25 -6.45
N ASN A 385 -4.16 8.03 -6.64
CA ASN A 385 -3.83 9.14 -5.74
C ASN A 385 -4.70 10.38 -6.04
N LEU A 386 -5.77 10.54 -5.25
CA LEU A 386 -6.74 11.63 -5.38
C LEU A 386 -6.15 13.02 -5.07
N GLN A 387 -5.07 13.10 -4.31
CA GLN A 387 -4.41 14.38 -3.98
C GLN A 387 -3.72 15.02 -5.18
N ASN A 388 -3.39 14.22 -6.20
CA ASN A 388 -2.71 14.71 -7.38
C ASN A 388 -3.65 15.37 -8.40
N ILE A 389 -4.98 15.30 -8.21
CA ILE A 389 -5.96 15.90 -9.13
C ILE A 389 -5.76 17.42 -9.12
N PRO A 390 -5.49 18.07 -10.27
CA PRO A 390 -5.23 19.52 -10.32
C PRO A 390 -6.37 20.33 -9.70
N VAL A 391 -6.04 21.28 -8.82
CA VAL A 391 -7.04 22.07 -8.05
C VAL A 391 -7.47 23.34 -8.77
N ARG A 392 -6.56 23.98 -9.51
CA ARG A 392 -6.76 25.31 -10.11
C ARG A 392 -6.79 25.29 -11.64
N THR A 393 -7.17 24.17 -12.25
CA THR A 393 -7.29 24.05 -13.70
C THR A 393 -8.69 23.58 -14.08
N GLU A 394 -9.15 23.95 -15.27
CA GLU A 394 -10.47 23.54 -15.76
C GLU A 394 -10.52 22.01 -15.96
N GLU A 395 -9.43 21.42 -16.46
CA GLU A 395 -9.31 19.96 -16.61
C GLU A 395 -9.42 19.25 -15.26
N GLY A 396 -8.81 19.82 -14.21
CA GLY A 396 -8.92 19.31 -12.85
C GLY A 396 -10.35 19.40 -12.31
N ARG A 397 -11.08 20.47 -12.65
CA ARG A 397 -12.50 20.62 -12.33
C ARG A 397 -13.35 19.60 -13.08
N LEU A 398 -13.09 19.35 -14.36
CA LEU A 398 -13.77 18.31 -15.15
C LEU A 398 -13.53 16.92 -14.55
N ILE A 399 -12.30 16.59 -14.17
CA ILE A 399 -11.98 15.31 -13.51
C ILE A 399 -12.72 15.16 -12.18
N ARG A 400 -12.88 16.24 -11.39
CA ARG A 400 -13.65 16.18 -10.14
C ARG A 400 -15.14 15.90 -10.38
N LYS A 401 -15.70 16.34 -11.53
CA LYS A 401 -17.10 16.05 -11.89
C LYS A 401 -17.37 14.57 -12.17
N LEU A 402 -16.33 13.77 -12.39
CA LEU A 402 -16.46 12.31 -12.52
C LEU A 402 -16.91 11.66 -11.22
N PHE A 403 -16.64 12.29 -10.08
CA PHE A 403 -17.10 11.82 -8.78
C PHE A 403 -18.49 12.37 -8.51
N ILE A 404 -19.49 11.50 -8.50
CA ILE A 404 -20.91 11.86 -8.43
C ILE A 404 -21.54 11.32 -7.14
N PRO A 405 -22.61 11.97 -6.62
CA PRO A 405 -23.32 11.44 -5.47
C PRO A 405 -24.13 10.19 -5.81
N ASP A 406 -24.49 9.44 -4.76
CA ASP A 406 -25.49 8.38 -4.86
C ASP A 406 -26.88 8.98 -5.22
N PRO A 407 -27.78 8.24 -5.89
CA PRO A 407 -29.11 8.74 -6.22
C PRO A 407 -29.86 9.27 -4.99
N GLY A 408 -30.40 10.49 -5.08
CA GLY A 408 -31.08 11.17 -3.97
C GLY A 408 -30.14 11.87 -2.98
N PHE A 409 -28.83 11.87 -3.21
CA PHE A 409 -27.85 12.56 -2.36
C PHE A 409 -27.15 13.70 -3.11
N VAL A 410 -26.48 14.57 -2.35
CA VAL A 410 -25.57 15.60 -2.84
C VAL A 410 -24.18 15.42 -2.23
N LEU A 411 -23.14 15.85 -2.94
CA LEU A 411 -21.79 15.94 -2.38
C LEU A 411 -21.64 17.25 -1.61
N LEU A 412 -21.18 17.16 -0.36
CA LEU A 412 -20.81 18.31 0.46
C LEU A 412 -19.28 18.39 0.53
N ALA A 413 -18.73 19.59 0.32
CA ALA A 413 -17.30 19.86 0.26
C ALA A 413 -16.86 20.83 1.37
#